data_AF-A0A7X8R1Y9-F1
#
_entry.id   AF-A0A7X8R1Y9-F1
#
_cell.length_a   1.000
_cell.length_b   1.000
_cell.length_c   1.000
_cell.angle_alpha   90.00
_cell.angle_beta   90.00
_cell.angle_gamma   90.00
#
_symmetry.space_group_name_H-M   'P 1'
#
loop_
_entity.id
_entity.type
_entity.pdbx_description
1 polymer ?
#
loop_
_entity_poly.entity_id
_entity_poly.type
_entity_poly.pdbx_seq_one_letter_code
_entity_poly.pdbx_strand_id
1 'polypeptide(L)'
;MGKVNEIPASPMDFLLFPAWVHKKLSVKITGLILAFLFVGVYDLFFYKNLFKEGFFESKPGLLIFKIFLFLIFALLVGAIDVICAMVPISELAIMIGKRSEKYVSTGMPVILMKSYAVSHMLFIIPTAIFVYSGVNWNLVDMNSTTQIRLIFSILVTVLSFMPLFQLGVIYRTISIRTRIQVFGKLILILATYFWLNLSGSAVMFFVSIFHDILLNIR
;
A
#
# COMPACT_ATOMS: atom_id res chain seq x y z
N MET A 1 -6.48 32.87 -10.09
CA MET A 1 -6.45 31.84 -9.02
C MET A 1 -7.76 31.03 -8.88
N GLY A 2 -8.80 31.22 -9.72
CA GLY A 2 -10.13 30.60 -9.50
C GLY A 2 -10.41 29.23 -10.13
N LYS A 3 -9.61 28.73 -11.10
CA LYS A 3 -9.93 27.49 -11.84
C LYS A 3 -9.21 26.21 -11.35
N VAL A 4 -8.47 26.26 -10.24
CA VAL A 4 -7.67 25.12 -9.73
C VAL A 4 -8.43 24.29 -8.67
N ASN A 5 -9.58 24.78 -8.21
CA ASN A 5 -10.34 24.15 -7.13
C ASN A 5 -11.38 23.12 -7.57
N GLU A 6 -11.78 23.11 -8.85
CA GLU A 6 -12.81 22.21 -9.35
C GLU A 6 -12.16 21.14 -10.22
N ILE A 7 -11.61 20.10 -9.59
CA ILE A 7 -11.52 18.82 -10.30
C ILE A 7 -12.93 18.24 -10.14
N PRO A 8 -13.74 18.16 -11.22
CA PRO A 8 -15.09 17.64 -11.12
C PRO A 8 -15.05 16.23 -10.54
N ALA A 9 -16.04 15.91 -9.72
CA ALA A 9 -16.18 14.57 -9.16
C ALA A 9 -16.21 13.56 -10.32
N SER A 10 -15.29 12.61 -10.30
CA SER A 10 -15.25 11.54 -11.30
C SER A 10 -15.88 10.29 -10.68
N PRO A 11 -16.61 9.46 -11.45
CA PRO A 11 -17.02 8.13 -10.97
C PRO A 11 -15.85 7.29 -10.43
N MET A 12 -14.63 7.53 -10.91
CA MET A 12 -13.42 6.85 -10.42
C MET A 12 -12.94 7.34 -9.05
N ASP A 13 -13.58 8.35 -8.45
CA ASP A 13 -13.25 8.86 -7.12
C ASP A 13 -13.50 7.83 -6.01
N PHE A 14 -14.40 6.86 -6.24
CA PHE A 14 -14.61 5.73 -5.34
C PHE A 14 -13.37 4.82 -5.26
N LEU A 15 -12.71 4.56 -6.40
CA LEU A 15 -11.56 3.65 -6.49
C LEU A 15 -10.22 4.37 -6.26
N LEU A 16 -10.11 5.61 -6.72
CA LEU A 16 -8.84 6.35 -6.72
C LEU A 16 -8.74 7.39 -5.61
N PHE A 17 -9.72 7.41 -4.70
CA PHE A 17 -10.01 8.48 -3.75
C PHE A 17 -10.37 9.82 -4.40
N PRO A 18 -11.23 10.64 -3.77
CA PRO A 18 -11.54 11.98 -4.27
C PRO A 18 -10.30 12.89 -4.34
N ALA A 19 -10.29 13.82 -5.30
CA ALA A 19 -9.18 14.76 -5.49
C ALA A 19 -8.78 15.55 -4.22
N TRP A 20 -9.75 15.83 -3.33
CA TRP A 20 -9.49 16.56 -2.09
C TRP A 20 -8.59 15.76 -1.13
N VAL A 21 -8.62 14.43 -1.16
CA VAL A 21 -7.75 13.57 -0.33
C VAL A 21 -6.29 13.83 -0.71
N HIS A 22 -5.97 13.72 -1.99
CA HIS A 22 -4.63 13.98 -2.52
C HIS A 22 -4.15 15.42 -2.27
N LYS A 23 -5.07 16.40 -2.30
CA LYS A 23 -4.78 17.81 -1.98
C LYS A 23 -4.52 18.04 -0.49
N LYS A 24 -5.11 17.25 0.41
CA LYS A 24 -4.91 17.36 1.87
C LYS A 24 -3.68 16.61 2.39
N LEU A 25 -3.02 15.78 1.57
CA LEU A 25 -1.78 15.10 1.97
C LEU A 25 -0.69 16.10 2.37
N SER A 26 -0.36 16.16 3.66
CA SER A 26 0.54 17.19 4.20
C SER A 26 2.01 16.89 3.90
N VAL A 27 2.82 17.95 3.82
CA VAL A 27 4.28 17.86 3.68
C VAL A 27 4.99 17.53 5.01
N LYS A 28 4.27 17.61 6.14
CA LYS A 28 4.84 17.41 7.48
C LYS A 28 5.31 15.97 7.68
N ILE A 29 6.57 15.79 8.06
CA ILE A 29 7.19 14.48 8.33
C ILE A 29 6.51 13.75 9.50
N THR A 30 5.98 14.49 10.48
CA THR A 30 5.36 13.90 11.69
C THR A 30 4.24 12.90 11.40
N GLY A 31 3.50 13.09 10.31
CA GLY A 31 2.46 12.15 9.88
C GLY A 31 2.97 10.84 9.28
N LEU A 32 4.28 10.71 9.01
CA LEU A 32 4.84 9.49 8.43
C LEU A 32 4.93 8.34 9.43
N ILE A 33 5.08 8.60 10.73
CA ILE A 33 5.13 7.53 11.74
C ILE A 33 3.84 6.72 11.70
N LEU A 34 2.68 7.38 11.64
CA LEU A 34 1.39 6.72 11.50
C LEU A 34 1.24 6.01 10.15
N ALA A 35 1.78 6.59 9.07
CA ALA A 35 1.75 5.97 7.75
C ALA A 35 2.58 4.67 7.71
N PHE A 36 3.79 4.69 8.28
CA PHE A 36 4.66 3.52 8.40
C PHE A 36 4.01 2.45 9.26
N LEU A 37 3.52 2.83 10.45
CA LEU A 37 2.85 1.87 11.32
C LEU A 37 1.64 1.24 10.63
N PHE A 38 0.81 2.03 9.93
CA PHE A 38 -0.35 1.51 9.20
C PHE A 38 0.04 0.49 8.12
N VAL A 39 1.03 0.82 7.29
CA VAL A 39 1.46 -0.07 6.20
C VAL A 39 2.09 -1.35 6.74
N GLY A 40 3.01 -1.26 7.70
CA GLY A 40 3.63 -2.47 8.21
C GLY A 40 2.73 -3.31 9.12
N VAL A 41 1.72 -2.72 9.78
CA VAL A 41 0.65 -3.50 10.41
C VAL A 41 -0.12 -4.25 9.33
N TYR A 42 -0.49 -3.60 8.24
CA TYR A 42 -1.13 -4.27 7.11
C TYR A 42 -0.27 -5.42 6.57
N ASP A 43 1.01 -5.18 6.28
CA ASP A 43 1.91 -6.19 5.71
C ASP A 43 2.09 -7.39 6.63
N LEU A 44 2.38 -7.17 7.92
CA LEU A 44 2.58 -8.27 8.87
C LEU A 44 1.27 -8.98 9.21
N PHE A 45 0.17 -8.25 9.36
CA PHE A 45 -1.11 -8.81 9.78
C PHE A 45 -1.78 -9.62 8.66
N PHE A 46 -1.61 -9.23 7.40
CA PHE A 46 -2.20 -9.94 6.25
C PHE A 46 -1.23 -10.88 5.55
N TYR A 47 0.03 -11.00 5.99
CA TYR A 47 0.99 -11.95 5.42
C TYR A 47 0.53 -13.42 5.57
N LYS A 48 0.13 -13.80 6.79
CA LYS A 48 -0.46 -15.09 7.14
C LYS A 48 -1.60 -14.86 8.13
N ASN A 49 -2.44 -15.88 8.30
CA ASN A 49 -3.51 -15.81 9.27
C ASN A 49 -2.96 -16.00 10.69
N LEU A 50 -2.73 -14.90 11.41
CA LEU A 50 -2.12 -14.92 12.74
C LEU A 50 -2.91 -15.74 13.77
N PHE A 51 -4.23 -15.87 13.62
CA PHE A 51 -5.05 -16.73 14.48
C PHE A 51 -4.73 -18.21 14.23
N LYS A 52 -4.65 -18.63 12.97
CA LYS A 52 -4.30 -20.03 12.61
C LYS A 52 -2.87 -20.38 12.98
N GLU A 53 -1.97 -19.41 12.95
CA GLU A 53 -0.56 -19.58 13.33
C GLU A 53 -0.32 -19.55 14.86
N GLY A 54 -1.38 -19.46 15.67
CA GLY A 54 -1.27 -19.53 17.13
C GLY A 54 -0.63 -18.30 17.77
N PHE A 55 -0.58 -17.15 17.09
CA PHE A 55 0.04 -15.92 17.60
C PHE A 55 -0.55 -15.50 18.96
N PHE A 56 -1.86 -15.72 19.13
CA PHE A 56 -2.62 -15.33 20.32
C PHE A 56 -2.71 -16.42 21.41
N GLU A 57 -2.16 -17.61 21.19
CA GLU A 57 -2.32 -18.76 22.10
C GLU A 57 -1.30 -18.79 23.26
N SER A 58 -0.47 -17.76 23.38
CA SER A 58 0.58 -17.66 24.41
C SER A 58 0.08 -17.17 25.77
N LYS A 59 0.85 -17.45 26.84
CA LYS A 59 0.63 -16.89 28.19
C LYS A 59 0.50 -15.35 28.14
N PRO A 60 -0.30 -14.71 29.01
CA PRO A 60 -0.57 -13.27 28.93
C PRO A 60 0.67 -12.38 28.87
N GLY A 61 1.70 -12.66 29.67
CA GLY A 61 2.96 -11.88 29.64
C GLY A 61 3.72 -12.02 28.32
N LEU A 62 3.75 -13.23 27.75
CA LEU A 62 4.38 -13.48 26.46
C LEU A 62 3.58 -12.86 25.31
N LEU A 63 2.25 -12.87 25.41
CA LEU A 63 1.36 -12.22 24.44
C LEU A 63 1.60 -10.70 24.38
N ILE A 64 1.71 -10.05 25.53
CA ILE A 64 2.02 -8.61 25.60
C ILE A 64 3.37 -8.32 24.94
N PHE A 65 4.38 -9.15 25.21
CA PHE A 65 5.70 -9.02 24.59
C PHE A 65 5.63 -9.23 23.06
N LYS A 66 4.88 -10.23 22.58
CA LYS A 66 4.66 -10.46 21.14
C LYS A 66 3.95 -9.29 20.48
N ILE A 67 2.92 -8.71 21.11
CA ILE A 67 2.23 -7.52 20.60
C ILE A 67 3.17 -6.33 20.51
N PHE A 68 4.00 -6.11 21.54
CA PHE A 68 4.98 -5.03 21.54
C PHE A 68 6.02 -5.20 20.42
N LEU A 69 6.58 -6.41 20.26
CA LEU A 69 7.48 -6.71 19.15
C LEU A 69 6.80 -6.58 17.79
N PHE A 70 5.54 -7.02 17.67
CA PHE A 70 4.75 -6.88 16.46
C PHE A 70 4.64 -5.41 16.05
N LEU A 71 4.37 -4.49 16.99
CA LEU A 71 4.30 -3.06 16.69
C LEU A 71 5.65 -2.48 16.25
N ILE A 72 6.76 -2.93 16.85
CA ILE A 72 8.11 -2.51 16.45
C ILE A 72 8.41 -3.00 15.04
N PHE A 73 8.20 -4.29 14.77
CA PHE A 73 8.43 -4.86 13.44
C PHE A 73 7.50 -4.26 12.40
N ALA A 74 6.24 -3.97 12.74
CA ALA A 74 5.32 -3.25 11.86
C ALA A 74 5.86 -1.87 11.51
N LEU A 75 6.37 -1.12 12.49
CA LEU A 75 6.97 0.18 12.20
C LEU A 75 8.20 0.05 11.27
N LEU A 76 9.06 -0.95 11.49
CA LEU A 76 10.24 -1.20 10.66
C LEU A 76 9.87 -1.61 9.23
N VAL A 77 8.98 -2.60 9.07
CA VAL A 77 8.49 -3.05 7.76
C VAL A 77 7.86 -1.91 7.00
N GLY A 78 6.93 -1.20 7.63
CA GLY A 78 6.24 -0.11 6.95
C GLY A 78 7.16 1.07 6.62
N ALA A 79 8.20 1.32 7.44
CA ALA A 79 9.22 2.30 7.08
C ALA A 79 10.04 1.82 5.86
N ILE A 80 10.51 0.57 5.86
CA ILE A 80 11.25 -0.02 4.73
C ILE A 80 10.39 0.05 3.47
N ASP A 81 9.16 -0.44 3.51
CA ASP A 81 8.28 -0.47 2.36
C ASP A 81 8.01 0.94 1.82
N VAL A 82 7.47 1.83 2.66
CA VAL A 82 7.05 3.16 2.20
C VAL A 82 8.23 4.00 1.71
N ILE A 83 9.39 3.94 2.38
CA ILE A 83 10.59 4.69 1.98
C ILE A 83 11.16 4.12 0.68
N CYS A 84 11.40 2.80 0.63
CA CYS A 84 12.00 2.15 -0.54
C CYS A 84 11.07 2.27 -1.75
N ALA A 85 9.76 2.15 -1.58
CA ALA A 85 8.80 2.29 -2.66
C ALA A 85 8.76 3.72 -3.22
N MET A 86 8.64 4.74 -2.36
CA MET A 86 8.25 6.07 -2.82
C MET A 86 9.37 7.10 -2.92
N VAL A 87 10.48 6.96 -2.18
CA VAL A 87 11.58 7.92 -2.28
C VAL A 87 12.18 7.95 -3.69
N PRO A 88 12.55 6.81 -4.32
CA PRO A 88 13.13 6.83 -5.67
C PRO A 88 12.20 7.43 -6.71
N ILE A 89 10.90 7.11 -6.63
CA ILE A 89 9.87 7.63 -7.54
C ILE A 89 9.67 9.14 -7.33
N SER A 90 9.73 9.62 -6.10
CA SER A 90 9.61 11.04 -5.80
C SER A 90 10.80 11.85 -6.32
N GLU A 91 12.02 11.33 -6.17
CA GLU A 91 13.23 11.93 -6.73
C GLU A 91 13.20 11.93 -8.26
N LEU A 92 12.72 10.84 -8.88
CA LEU A 92 12.50 10.78 -10.31
C LEU A 92 11.49 11.85 -10.79
N ALA A 93 10.40 12.06 -10.04
CA ALA A 93 9.41 13.09 -10.34
C ALA A 93 10.02 14.50 -10.23
N ILE A 94 10.83 14.75 -9.20
CA ILE A 94 11.56 16.02 -9.04
C ILE A 94 12.54 16.22 -10.19
N MET A 95 13.30 15.20 -10.57
CA MET A 95 14.27 15.27 -11.66
C MET A 95 13.59 15.60 -13.00
N ILE A 96 12.49 14.91 -13.34
CA ILE A 96 11.72 15.18 -14.56
C ILE A 96 11.13 16.59 -14.51
N GLY A 97 10.58 17.00 -13.37
CA GLY A 97 10.06 18.36 -13.19
C GLY A 97 11.12 19.44 -13.41
N LYS A 98 12.31 19.29 -12.82
CA LYS A 98 13.43 20.21 -12.99
C LYS A 98 13.88 20.28 -14.45
N ARG A 99 14.07 19.14 -15.13
CA ARG A 99 14.49 19.09 -16.54
C ARG A 99 13.47 19.66 -17.52
N SER A 100 12.19 19.61 -17.18
CA SER A 100 11.09 20.12 -18.02
C SER A 100 10.63 21.53 -17.62
N GLU A 101 11.32 22.17 -16.68
CA GLU A 101 10.95 23.47 -16.08
C GLU A 101 9.49 23.49 -15.59
N LYS A 102 9.01 22.35 -15.08
CA LYS A 102 7.66 22.19 -14.56
C LYS A 102 7.64 22.17 -13.04
N TYR A 103 6.58 22.75 -12.49
CA TYR A 103 6.34 22.77 -11.07
C TYR A 103 6.18 21.35 -10.50
N VAL A 104 6.85 21.12 -9.37
CA VAL A 104 6.69 19.95 -8.49
C VAL A 104 6.55 20.48 -7.07
N SER A 105 5.58 19.96 -6.31
CA SER A 105 5.38 20.37 -4.92
C SER A 105 6.64 20.22 -4.09
N THR A 106 6.92 21.20 -3.24
CA THR A 106 7.93 21.06 -2.18
C THR A 106 7.51 19.90 -1.26
N GLY A 107 8.45 19.01 -0.93
CA GLY A 107 8.18 17.82 -0.13
C GLY A 107 7.42 16.70 -0.85
N MET A 108 7.57 16.60 -2.18
CA MET A 108 7.05 15.48 -2.98
C MET A 108 7.34 14.08 -2.39
N PRO A 109 8.52 13.80 -1.80
CA PRO A 109 8.78 12.50 -1.18
C PRO A 109 7.78 12.16 -0.07
N VAL A 110 7.55 13.08 0.87
CA VAL A 110 6.63 12.87 1.99
C VAL A 110 5.19 12.71 1.50
N ILE A 111 4.80 13.48 0.47
CA ILE A 111 3.45 13.39 -0.10
C ILE A 111 3.22 12.03 -0.76
N LEU A 112 4.19 11.54 -1.55
CA LEU A 112 4.07 10.24 -2.21
C LEU A 112 4.09 9.09 -1.22
N MET A 113 4.96 9.13 -0.20
CA MET A 113 4.97 8.16 0.89
C MET A 113 3.59 8.03 1.55
N LYS A 114 2.94 9.17 1.87
CA LYS A 114 1.58 9.15 2.43
C LYS A 114 0.53 8.69 1.45
N SER A 115 0.65 9.06 0.17
CA SER A 115 -0.26 8.59 -0.88
C SER A 115 -0.21 7.08 -1.02
N TYR A 116 1.00 6.51 -0.97
CA TYR A 116 1.22 5.08 -1.01
C TYR A 116 0.65 4.42 0.25
N ALA A 117 0.89 4.97 1.44
CA ALA A 117 0.24 4.46 2.65
C ALA A 117 -1.30 4.48 2.56
N VAL A 118 -1.91 5.59 2.11
CA VAL A 118 -3.37 5.68 1.92
C VAL A 118 -3.89 4.64 0.93
N SER A 119 -3.14 4.33 -0.13
CA SER A 119 -3.54 3.31 -1.10
C SER A 119 -3.75 1.93 -0.48
N HIS A 120 -3.07 1.59 0.63
CA HIS A 120 -3.23 0.32 1.34
C HIS A 120 -4.65 0.13 1.90
N MET A 121 -5.40 1.22 2.14
CA MET A 121 -6.80 1.11 2.56
C MET A 121 -7.66 0.36 1.54
N LEU A 122 -7.34 0.43 0.24
CA LEU A 122 -8.06 -0.30 -0.81
C LEU A 122 -7.87 -1.82 -0.69
N PHE A 123 -6.75 -2.25 -0.13
CA PHE A 123 -6.40 -3.65 -0.06
C PHE A 123 -6.97 -4.35 1.16
N ILE A 124 -7.33 -3.63 2.24
CA ILE A 124 -7.77 -4.21 3.52
C ILE A 124 -8.91 -5.21 3.33
N ILE A 125 -9.98 -4.82 2.65
CA ILE A 125 -11.17 -5.68 2.53
C ILE A 125 -10.86 -6.93 1.68
N PRO A 126 -10.31 -6.81 0.46
CA PRO A 126 -9.95 -7.99 -0.33
C PRO A 126 -8.98 -8.94 0.39
N THR A 127 -7.92 -8.41 1.02
CA THR A 127 -6.94 -9.25 1.73
C THR A 127 -7.50 -9.86 3.00
N ALA A 128 -8.37 -9.16 3.74
CA ALA A 128 -9.06 -9.75 4.90
C ALA A 128 -9.94 -10.93 4.49
N ILE A 129 -10.69 -10.82 3.38
CA ILE A 129 -11.48 -11.94 2.86
C ILE A 129 -10.55 -13.09 2.43
N PHE A 130 -9.42 -12.79 1.78
CA PHE A 130 -8.48 -13.82 1.35
C PHE A 130 -7.83 -14.55 2.52
N VAL A 131 -7.34 -13.83 3.53
CA VAL A 131 -6.52 -14.40 4.62
C VAL A 131 -7.36 -14.93 5.79
N TYR A 132 -8.45 -14.22 6.12
CA TYR A 132 -9.20 -14.42 7.37
C TYR A 132 -10.62 -14.98 7.21
N SER A 133 -11.12 -15.24 5.99
CA SER A 133 -12.45 -15.83 5.79
C SER A 133 -12.61 -17.27 6.29
N GLY A 134 -11.51 -17.93 6.67
CA GLY A 134 -11.50 -19.35 7.06
C GLY A 134 -11.48 -20.31 5.87
N VAL A 135 -11.83 -19.84 4.66
CA VAL A 135 -11.78 -20.62 3.41
C VAL A 135 -10.34 -20.86 2.99
N ASN A 136 -10.01 -22.11 2.64
CA ASN A 136 -8.73 -22.41 2.02
C ASN A 136 -8.84 -22.22 0.50
N TRP A 137 -8.59 -20.98 0.05
CA TRP A 137 -8.71 -20.60 -1.36
C TRP A 137 -7.80 -21.40 -2.30
N ASN A 138 -6.71 -22.00 -1.79
CA ASN A 138 -5.80 -22.85 -2.58
C ASN A 138 -6.41 -24.20 -2.96
N LEU A 139 -7.50 -24.62 -2.30
CA LEU A 139 -8.21 -25.86 -2.57
C LEU A 139 -9.46 -25.66 -3.45
N VAL A 140 -9.74 -24.42 -3.86
CA VAL A 140 -10.91 -24.14 -4.71
C VAL A 140 -10.61 -24.60 -6.13
N ASP A 141 -11.40 -25.57 -6.60
CA ASP A 141 -11.24 -26.24 -7.88
C ASP A 141 -12.59 -26.39 -8.62
N MET A 142 -12.62 -27.23 -9.67
CA MET A 142 -13.85 -27.50 -10.43
C MET A 142 -14.91 -28.27 -9.64
N ASN A 143 -14.53 -28.99 -8.58
CA ASN A 143 -15.42 -29.78 -7.72
C ASN A 143 -16.07 -28.93 -6.63
N SER A 144 -15.52 -27.74 -6.35
CA SER A 144 -16.08 -26.79 -5.39
C SER A 144 -17.44 -26.27 -5.85
N THR A 145 -18.30 -25.89 -4.89
CA THR A 145 -19.64 -25.38 -5.20
C THR A 145 -19.56 -24.14 -6.09
N THR A 146 -20.55 -23.98 -6.98
CA THR A 146 -20.63 -22.84 -7.92
C THR A 146 -20.51 -21.48 -7.22
N GLN A 147 -21.11 -21.34 -6.03
CA GLN A 147 -21.05 -20.11 -5.23
C GLN A 147 -19.61 -19.80 -4.76
N ILE A 148 -18.90 -20.80 -4.23
CA ILE A 148 -17.50 -20.63 -3.78
C ILE A 148 -16.59 -20.30 -4.96
N ARG A 149 -16.77 -20.99 -6.10
CA ARG A 149 -16.01 -20.71 -7.33
C ARG A 149 -16.24 -19.28 -7.83
N LEU A 150 -17.48 -18.81 -7.84
CA LEU A 150 -17.81 -17.44 -8.26
C LEU A 150 -17.17 -16.40 -7.34
N ILE A 151 -17.25 -16.59 -6.02
CA ILE A 151 -16.60 -15.71 -5.05
C ILE A 151 -15.09 -15.72 -5.23
N PHE A 152 -14.48 -16.89 -5.40
CA PHE A 152 -13.05 -17.03 -5.66
C PHE A 152 -12.62 -16.30 -6.94
N SER A 153 -13.36 -16.48 -8.04
CA SER A 153 -13.06 -15.78 -9.30
C SER A 153 -13.13 -14.25 -9.14
N ILE A 154 -14.14 -13.73 -8.44
CA ILE A 154 -14.26 -12.29 -8.15
C ILE A 154 -13.07 -11.83 -7.29
N LEU A 155 -12.78 -12.55 -6.22
CA LEU A 155 -11.72 -12.21 -5.28
C LEU A 155 -10.34 -12.18 -5.95
N VAL A 156 -9.99 -13.23 -6.70
CA VAL A 156 -8.72 -13.30 -7.44
C VAL A 156 -8.63 -12.18 -8.47
N THR A 157 -9.71 -11.93 -9.23
CA THR A 157 -9.75 -10.82 -10.18
C THR A 157 -9.49 -9.49 -9.48
N VAL A 158 -10.20 -9.21 -8.38
CA VAL A 158 -10.02 -7.97 -7.61
C VAL A 158 -8.58 -7.84 -7.11
N LEU A 159 -8.01 -8.89 -6.52
CA LEU A 159 -6.63 -8.90 -6.01
C LEU A 159 -5.60 -8.69 -7.13
N SER A 160 -5.78 -9.31 -8.30
CA SER A 160 -4.89 -9.11 -9.45
C SER A 160 -4.89 -7.68 -10.00
N PHE A 161 -6.01 -6.95 -9.86
CA PHE A 161 -6.12 -5.55 -10.28
C PHE A 161 -5.72 -4.54 -9.19
N MET A 162 -5.55 -4.96 -7.93
CA MET A 162 -5.18 -4.07 -6.84
C MET A 162 -3.89 -3.24 -7.09
N PRO A 163 -2.80 -3.81 -7.64
CA PRO A 163 -1.62 -3.02 -7.97
C PRO A 163 -1.90 -1.88 -8.94
N LEU A 164 -2.86 -2.06 -9.87
CA LEU A 164 -3.27 -1.02 -10.81
C LEU A 164 -4.07 0.08 -10.13
N PHE A 165 -4.92 -0.25 -9.14
CA PHE A 165 -5.61 0.77 -8.35
C PHE A 165 -4.64 1.59 -7.51
N GLN A 166 -3.65 0.94 -6.87
CA GLN A 166 -2.58 1.62 -6.16
C GLN A 166 -1.79 2.57 -7.07
N LEU A 167 -1.43 2.12 -8.27
CA LEU A 167 -0.81 2.98 -9.28
C LEU A 167 -1.70 4.15 -9.68
N GLY A 168 -3.01 3.92 -9.81
CA GLY A 168 -3.97 4.98 -10.10
C GLY A 168 -4.01 6.07 -9.00
N VAL A 169 -3.98 5.66 -7.73
CA VAL A 169 -3.91 6.58 -6.58
C VAL A 169 -2.62 7.40 -6.63
N ILE A 170 -1.47 6.75 -6.88
CA ILE A 170 -0.17 7.43 -7.00
C ILE A 170 -0.15 8.39 -8.19
N TYR A 171 -0.62 7.95 -9.35
CA TYR A 171 -0.73 8.79 -10.55
C TYR A 171 -1.58 10.02 -10.33
N ARG A 172 -2.72 9.86 -9.63
CA ARG A 172 -3.59 10.98 -9.29
C ARG A 172 -2.89 11.96 -8.36
N THR A 173 -2.15 11.48 -7.36
CA THR A 173 -1.31 12.34 -6.51
C THR A 173 -0.28 13.11 -7.32
N ILE A 174 0.49 12.44 -8.18
CA ILE A 174 1.47 13.09 -9.07
C ILE A 174 0.78 14.14 -9.93
N SER A 175 -0.36 13.82 -10.52
CA SER A 175 -1.10 14.71 -11.40
C SER A 175 -1.64 15.96 -10.71
N ILE A 176 -2.02 15.85 -9.44
CA ILE A 176 -2.52 16.98 -8.64
C ILE A 176 -1.36 17.83 -8.09
N ARG A 177 -0.25 17.19 -7.73
CA ARG A 177 0.89 17.82 -7.03
C ARG A 177 2.00 18.32 -7.95
N THR A 178 1.91 18.03 -9.24
CA THR A 178 2.89 18.45 -10.25
C THR A 178 2.23 19.02 -11.49
N ARG A 179 2.99 19.79 -12.28
CA ARG A 179 2.60 20.30 -13.61
C ARG A 179 3.38 19.61 -14.73
N ILE A 180 3.92 18.42 -14.47
CA ILE A 180 4.65 17.61 -15.46
C ILE A 180 3.71 17.30 -16.63
N GLN A 181 4.26 17.31 -17.85
CA GLN A 181 3.51 16.98 -19.06
C GLN A 181 3.09 15.49 -19.10
N VAL A 182 2.11 15.15 -19.94
CA VAL A 182 1.55 13.80 -20.04
C VAL A 182 2.63 12.75 -20.28
N PHE A 183 3.59 13.02 -21.17
CA PHE A 183 4.68 12.09 -21.45
C PHE A 183 5.58 11.83 -20.24
N GLY A 184 5.95 12.88 -19.49
CA GLY A 184 6.73 12.73 -18.25
C GLY A 184 5.97 11.97 -17.17
N LYS A 185 4.65 12.16 -17.08
CA LYS A 185 3.79 11.38 -16.17
C LYS A 185 3.71 9.91 -16.58
N LEU A 186 3.65 9.62 -17.88
CA LEU A 186 3.65 8.25 -18.40
C LEU A 186 4.95 7.52 -18.03
N ILE A 187 6.10 8.18 -18.19
CA ILE A 187 7.40 7.64 -17.73
C ILE A 187 7.36 7.36 -16.23
N LEU A 188 6.83 8.29 -15.42
CA LEU A 188 6.72 8.11 -13.98
C LEU A 188 5.85 6.91 -13.58
N ILE A 189 4.69 6.73 -14.22
CA ILE A 189 3.82 5.58 -13.93
C ILE A 189 4.52 4.27 -14.29
N LEU A 190 5.15 4.19 -15.46
CA LEU A 190 5.87 2.98 -15.88
C LEU A 190 7.02 2.67 -14.91
N ALA A 191 7.81 3.67 -14.55
CA ALA A 191 8.87 3.51 -13.55
C ALA A 191 8.31 3.07 -12.20
N THR A 192 7.19 3.65 -11.77
CA THR A 192 6.50 3.27 -10.51
C THR A 192 6.04 1.82 -10.56
N TYR A 193 5.44 1.37 -11.67
CA TYR A 193 4.99 -0.02 -11.82
C TYR A 193 6.14 -1.00 -11.69
N PHE A 194 7.23 -0.81 -12.43
CA PHE A 194 8.39 -1.70 -12.35
C PHE A 194 9.04 -1.66 -10.97
N TRP A 195 9.17 -0.47 -10.40
CA TRP A 195 9.80 -0.30 -9.09
C TRP A 195 9.00 -0.95 -7.96
N LEU A 196 7.67 -0.80 -7.96
CA LEU A 196 6.81 -1.42 -6.95
C LEU A 196 6.88 -2.96 -6.98
N ASN A 197 7.01 -3.58 -8.15
CA ASN A 197 7.18 -5.02 -8.24
C ASN A 197 8.52 -5.48 -7.64
N LEU A 198 9.60 -4.74 -7.88
CA LEU A 198 10.93 -5.03 -7.33
C LEU A 198 10.95 -4.79 -5.82
N SER A 199 10.49 -3.62 -5.36
CA SER A 199 10.49 -3.27 -3.94
C SER A 199 9.56 -4.17 -3.15
N GLY A 200 8.38 -4.49 -3.68
CA GLY A 200 7.42 -5.39 -3.04
C GLY A 200 7.99 -6.77 -2.78
N SER A 201 8.77 -7.32 -3.71
CA SER A 201 9.44 -8.61 -3.53
C SER A 201 10.45 -8.58 -2.37
N ALA A 202 11.20 -7.48 -2.25
CA ALA A 202 12.14 -7.29 -1.13
C ALA A 202 11.42 -7.09 0.21
N VAL A 203 10.31 -6.34 0.23
CA VAL A 203 9.49 -6.15 1.43
C VAL A 203 8.94 -7.49 1.94
N MET A 204 8.43 -8.34 1.03
CA MET A 204 7.92 -9.67 1.38
C MET A 204 8.97 -10.56 2.05
N PHE A 205 10.25 -10.42 1.70
CA PHE A 205 11.35 -11.11 2.37
C PHE A 205 11.56 -10.63 3.82
N PHE A 206 11.50 -9.32 4.08
CA PHE A 206 11.57 -8.80 5.45
C PHE A 206 10.35 -9.20 6.29
N VAL A 207 9.16 -9.14 5.69
CA VAL A 207 7.91 -9.59 6.30
C VAL A 207 8.01 -11.06 6.72
N SER A 208 8.51 -11.95 5.85
CA SER A 208 8.65 -13.36 6.19
C SER A 208 9.60 -13.57 7.37
N ILE A 209 10.76 -12.89 7.39
CA ILE A 209 11.73 -12.99 8.49
C ILE A 209 11.11 -12.55 9.82
N PHE A 210 10.47 -11.39 9.85
CA PHE A 210 9.89 -10.89 11.10
C PHE A 210 8.72 -11.73 11.58
N HIS A 211 7.92 -12.26 10.65
CA HIS A 211 6.84 -13.17 10.99
C HIS A 211 7.38 -14.48 11.61
N ASP A 212 8.43 -15.05 11.04
CA ASP A 212 9.07 -16.26 11.59
C ASP A 212 9.67 -15.99 12.97
N ILE A 213 10.28 -14.82 13.20
CA ILE A 213 10.77 -14.42 14.52
C ILE A 213 9.60 -14.33 15.52
N LEU A 214 8.51 -13.66 15.16
CA LEU A 214 7.35 -13.46 16.05
C LEU A 214 6.69 -14.77 16.46
N LEU A 215 6.54 -15.72 15.53
CA LEU A 215 5.89 -16.99 15.80
C LEU A 215 6.77 -17.95 16.61
N ASN A 216 8.09 -17.92 16.40
CA ASN A 216 9.01 -18.85 17.07
C ASN A 216 9.33 -18.46 18.53
N ILE A 217 8.91 -17.28 18.99
CA ILE A 217 9.01 -16.88 20.39
C ILE A 217 8.04 -17.74 21.23
N ARG A 218 8.59 -18.56 22.13
CA ARG A 218 7.88 -19.49 23.03
C ARG A 218 8.07 -19.13 24.50
#